data_AF-A0A519NRY6-F1
#
_entry.id   AF-A0A519NRY6-F1
#
_cell.length_a   1.000
_cell.length_b   1.000
_cell.length_c   1.000
_cell.angle_alpha   90.00
_cell.angle_beta   90.00
_cell.angle_gamma   90.00
#
_symmetry.space_group_name_H-M   'P 1'
#
loop_
_entity.id
_entity.type
_entity.pdbx_description
1 polymer ?
#
loop_
_entity_poly.entity_id
_entity_poly.type
_entity_poly.pdbx_seq_one_letter_code
_entity_poly.pdbx_strand_id
1 'polypeptide(L)'
;MLFLGAYAKHKFIDGKFVITGHLSKKTDEISGIAASAINKDVFYVMNDSGDRSRFFAISPKGKILSSIAYTWNNSGQHDCEDIATGPGPKAGKSYVYVANIGDNKSDRDFICIYRVQDSPAFATQKTVDAKASVIYLKYPDRPKDAEAFMVDPVDKLMYIVTKRMDSVTVYTAPLNASANDTTILTKRCRLFFPGIKPFKWITSGSISHDGRYVLLKSY
;
A
#
# COMPACT_ATOMS: atom_id res chain seq x y z
N MET A 1 -8.39 2.73 -32.00
CA MET A 1 -7.69 2.79 -30.71
C MET A 1 -8.06 1.53 -29.94
N LEU A 2 -7.17 0.54 -29.90
CA LEU A 2 -7.46 -0.81 -29.38
C LEU A 2 -7.20 -0.81 -27.87
N PHE A 3 -8.25 -0.92 -27.05
CA PHE A 3 -8.09 -1.26 -25.63
C PHE A 3 -8.08 -2.78 -25.51
N LEU A 4 -6.89 -3.36 -25.35
CA LEU A 4 -6.73 -4.78 -25.01
C LEU A 4 -6.97 -4.94 -23.50
N GLY A 5 -8.21 -5.18 -23.10
CA GLY A 5 -8.52 -5.59 -21.74
C GLY A 5 -8.08 -7.04 -21.53
N ALA A 6 -6.86 -7.25 -21.04
CA ALA A 6 -6.41 -8.57 -20.63
C ALA A 6 -7.11 -8.97 -19.33
N TYR A 7 -8.18 -9.77 -19.44
CA TYR A 7 -8.69 -10.52 -18.30
C TYR A 7 -7.77 -11.73 -18.09
N ALA A 8 -6.73 -11.55 -17.28
CA ALA A 8 -5.90 -12.66 -16.82
C ALA A 8 -6.56 -13.30 -15.60
N LYS A 9 -7.34 -14.38 -15.81
CA LYS A 9 -7.68 -15.31 -14.72
C LYS A 9 -6.37 -15.98 -14.32
N HIS A 10 -5.78 -15.57 -13.21
CA HIS A 10 -4.45 -16.02 -12.82
C HIS A 10 -4.43 -17.55 -12.70
N LYS A 11 -3.37 -18.19 -13.22
CA LYS A 11 -3.06 -19.63 -13.09
C LYS A 11 -3.07 -20.18 -11.63
N PHE A 12 -3.19 -19.30 -10.63
CA PHE A 12 -3.28 -19.63 -9.21
C PHE A 12 -4.68 -20.08 -8.78
N ILE A 13 -5.73 -19.81 -9.56
CA ILE A 13 -7.09 -20.23 -9.21
C ILE A 13 -7.26 -21.76 -9.34
N ASP A 14 -6.47 -22.41 -10.19
CA ASP A 14 -6.51 -23.87 -10.42
C ASP A 14 -5.30 -24.62 -9.82
N GLY A 15 -4.36 -23.90 -9.19
CA GLY A 15 -3.16 -24.47 -8.57
C GLY A 15 -3.41 -24.84 -7.10
N LYS A 16 -2.93 -26.00 -6.66
CA LYS A 16 -2.81 -26.28 -5.21
C LYS A 16 -2.02 -25.13 -4.57
N PHE A 17 -2.64 -24.38 -3.66
CA PHE A 17 -1.92 -23.37 -2.88
C PHE A 17 -0.74 -24.04 -2.17
N VAL A 18 0.48 -23.65 -2.54
CA VAL A 18 1.66 -24.06 -1.81
C VAL A 18 1.83 -23.08 -0.66
N ILE A 19 1.49 -23.52 0.55
CA ILE A 19 1.75 -22.73 1.75
C ILE A 19 3.27 -22.69 1.95
N THR A 20 3.88 -21.51 1.76
CA THR A 20 5.33 -21.32 1.91
C THR A 20 5.74 -20.95 3.34
N GLY A 21 4.78 -20.57 4.18
CA GLY A 21 5.03 -20.05 5.51
C GLY A 21 3.76 -19.80 6.32
N HIS A 22 3.94 -19.52 7.60
CA HIS A 22 2.85 -19.17 8.51
C HIS A 22 3.18 -17.87 9.25
N LEU A 23 2.20 -16.99 9.31
CA LEU A 23 2.28 -15.73 10.02
C LEU A 23 2.05 -15.94 11.53
N SER A 24 2.59 -15.03 12.33
CA SER A 24 2.43 -15.08 13.79
C SER A 24 1.13 -14.42 14.22
N LYS A 25 0.70 -14.62 15.48
CA LYS A 25 -0.46 -13.92 16.05
C LYS A 25 -0.32 -12.41 16.15
N LYS A 26 0.89 -11.84 15.97
CA LYS A 26 1.08 -10.37 15.97
C LYS A 26 0.70 -9.72 14.63
N THR A 27 0.34 -10.54 13.66
CA THR A 27 0.10 -10.18 12.26
C THR A 27 -1.21 -10.83 11.79
N ASP A 28 -2.23 -10.80 12.63
CA ASP A 28 -3.53 -11.45 12.43
C ASP A 28 -4.51 -10.62 11.59
N GLU A 29 -4.25 -9.32 11.41
CA GLU A 29 -5.07 -8.40 10.62
C GLU A 29 -4.29 -7.78 9.46
N ILE A 30 -3.45 -8.57 8.77
CA ILE A 30 -2.67 -8.03 7.64
C ILE A 30 -3.58 -7.59 6.49
N SER A 31 -3.53 -6.31 6.16
CA SER A 31 -4.21 -5.70 5.01
C SER A 31 -3.27 -5.54 3.80
N GLY A 32 -1.98 -5.26 4.04
CA GLY A 32 -0.99 -5.01 2.99
C GLY A 32 0.29 -5.86 3.09
N ILE A 33 0.90 -6.16 1.92
CA ILE A 33 2.25 -6.77 1.82
C ILE A 33 3.05 -6.17 0.65
N ALA A 34 4.34 -5.89 0.88
CA ALA A 34 5.27 -5.44 -0.16
C ALA A 34 6.66 -6.06 0.00
N ALA A 35 7.34 -6.38 -1.09
CA ALA A 35 8.73 -6.85 -1.04
C ALA A 35 9.70 -5.68 -0.79
N SER A 36 10.74 -5.89 0.02
CA SER A 36 11.82 -4.92 0.13
C SER A 36 12.60 -4.86 -1.19
N ALA A 37 12.96 -3.64 -1.61
CA ALA A 37 13.80 -3.45 -2.78
C ALA A 37 15.30 -3.60 -2.48
N ILE A 38 15.70 -3.53 -1.20
CA ILE A 38 17.12 -3.52 -0.80
C ILE A 38 17.50 -4.70 0.10
N ASN A 39 16.52 -5.36 0.72
CA ASN A 39 16.73 -6.52 1.58
C ASN A 39 16.20 -7.78 0.87
N LYS A 40 17.10 -8.66 0.47
CA LYS A 40 16.73 -9.92 -0.17
C LYS A 40 15.89 -10.78 0.78
N ASP A 41 14.85 -11.41 0.23
CA ASP A 41 13.96 -12.32 0.96
C ASP A 41 13.28 -11.67 2.18
N VAL A 42 13.02 -10.36 2.12
CA VAL A 42 12.28 -9.60 3.14
C VAL A 42 11.02 -9.00 2.54
N PHE A 43 9.91 -9.18 3.24
CA PHE A 43 8.63 -8.55 2.94
C PHE A 43 8.20 -7.68 4.09
N TYR A 44 7.57 -6.55 3.80
CA TYR A 44 6.91 -5.69 4.77
C TYR A 44 5.43 -6.00 4.78
N VAL A 45 4.88 -6.17 5.97
CA VAL A 45 3.45 -6.35 6.21
C VAL A 45 2.99 -5.33 7.23
N MET A 46 1.77 -4.85 7.06
CA MET A 46 1.09 -4.01 8.05
C MET A 46 -0.20 -4.69 8.48
N ASN A 47 -0.58 -4.48 9.73
CA ASN A 47 -1.96 -4.74 10.15
C ASN A 47 -2.83 -3.54 9.78
N ASP A 48 -4.13 -3.80 9.68
CA ASP A 48 -5.18 -2.81 9.49
C ASP A 48 -5.41 -1.94 10.75
N SER A 49 -6.62 -1.41 10.94
CA SER A 49 -7.02 -0.56 12.05
C SER A 49 -6.75 -1.18 13.43
N GLY A 50 -6.44 -0.34 14.41
CA GLY A 50 -6.27 -0.76 15.82
C GLY A 50 -4.84 -1.15 16.25
N ASP A 51 -3.88 -1.27 15.33
CA ASP A 51 -2.47 -1.45 15.71
C ASP A 51 -1.76 -0.10 16.01
N ARG A 52 -0.61 -0.19 16.67
CA ARG A 52 0.32 0.93 16.86
C ARG A 52 0.92 1.36 15.52
N SER A 53 1.40 2.59 15.37
CA SER A 53 2.14 3.09 14.19
C SER A 53 3.41 2.27 13.90
N ARG A 54 3.26 1.08 13.32
CA ARG A 54 4.33 0.13 13.01
C ARG A 54 3.97 -0.76 11.82
N PHE A 55 5.00 -1.32 11.20
CA PHE A 55 4.90 -2.42 10.26
C PHE A 55 5.96 -3.47 10.61
N PHE A 56 5.85 -4.67 10.05
CA PHE A 56 6.76 -5.77 10.32
C PHE A 56 7.55 -6.14 9.07
N ALA A 57 8.84 -6.40 9.25
CA ALA A 57 9.62 -7.14 8.26
C ALA A 57 9.47 -8.65 8.54
N ILE A 58 9.13 -9.44 7.53
CA ILE A 58 8.99 -10.89 7.61
C ILE A 58 9.87 -11.58 6.57
N SER A 59 10.26 -12.81 6.88
CA SER A 59 10.88 -13.72 5.90
C SER A 59 9.82 -14.36 4.99
N PRO A 60 10.21 -15.06 3.90
CA PRO A 60 9.26 -15.75 3.02
C PRO A 60 8.47 -16.86 3.74
N LYS A 61 8.95 -17.30 4.91
CA LYS A 61 8.29 -18.29 5.77
C LYS A 61 7.32 -17.67 6.78
N GLY A 62 7.11 -16.35 6.75
CA GLY A 62 6.23 -15.63 7.67
C GLY A 62 6.85 -15.31 9.04
N LYS A 63 8.14 -15.60 9.24
CA LYS A 63 8.84 -15.27 10.49
C LYS A 63 9.07 -13.76 10.56
N ILE A 64 8.61 -13.12 11.64
CA ILE A 64 8.95 -11.72 11.94
C ILE A 64 10.47 -11.61 12.17
N LEU A 65 11.10 -10.77 11.37
CA LEU A 65 12.51 -10.37 11.46
C LEU A 65 12.64 -9.10 12.29
N SER A 66 11.77 -8.13 12.05
CA SER A 66 11.79 -6.83 12.70
C SER A 66 10.38 -6.27 12.91
N SER A 67 10.19 -5.55 14.02
CA SER A 67 9.06 -4.64 14.25
C SER A 67 9.56 -3.21 14.07
N ILE A 68 9.08 -2.53 13.05
CA ILE A 68 9.50 -1.16 12.71
C ILE A 68 8.42 -0.21 13.21
N ALA A 69 8.65 0.41 14.37
CA ALA A 69 7.81 1.49 14.84
C ALA A 69 8.17 2.76 14.08
N TYR A 70 7.19 3.51 13.61
CA TYR A 70 7.42 4.80 12.98
C TYR A 70 6.74 5.92 13.75
N THR A 71 7.55 6.90 14.13
CA THR A 71 7.07 8.04 14.90
C THR A 71 6.58 9.13 13.95
N TRP A 72 5.41 9.66 14.31
CA TRP A 72 4.82 10.85 13.72
C TRP A 72 4.02 11.59 14.80
N ASN A 73 3.83 12.90 14.63
CA ASN A 73 3.45 13.92 15.61
C ASN A 73 2.09 13.74 16.34
N ASN A 74 1.90 12.61 17.02
CA ASN A 74 0.84 12.28 17.98
C ASN A 74 -0.56 11.97 17.45
N SER A 75 -0.75 11.72 16.14
CA SER A 75 -2.00 11.15 15.64
C SER A 75 -1.78 9.70 15.20
N GLY A 76 -2.55 8.78 15.79
CA GLY A 76 -2.41 7.34 15.58
C GLY A 76 -2.81 6.88 14.17
N GLN A 77 -2.59 5.60 13.88
CA GLN A 77 -3.18 4.96 12.71
C GLN A 77 -4.69 4.84 12.93
N HIS A 78 -5.48 5.30 11.96
CA HIS A 78 -6.94 5.27 12.07
C HIS A 78 -7.55 4.22 11.14
N ASP A 79 -7.02 4.05 9.91
CA ASP A 79 -7.54 3.11 8.91
C ASP A 79 -6.46 2.84 7.84
N CYS A 80 -5.53 1.92 8.14
CA CYS A 80 -4.36 1.65 7.30
C CYS A 80 -4.56 0.41 6.44
N GLU A 81 -4.63 0.60 5.14
CA GLU A 81 -5.22 -0.42 4.27
C GLU A 81 -4.18 -1.15 3.40
N ASP A 82 -3.06 -0.49 3.09
CA ASP A 82 -2.08 -1.08 2.17
C ASP A 82 -0.66 -0.55 2.40
N ILE A 83 0.31 -1.30 1.89
CA ILE A 83 1.74 -0.99 2.00
C ILE A 83 2.42 -1.21 0.65
N ALA A 84 3.31 -0.30 0.28
CA ALA A 84 4.10 -0.41 -0.94
C ALA A 84 5.55 -0.04 -0.69
N THR A 85 6.44 -0.51 -1.57
CA THR A 85 7.84 -0.08 -1.63
C THR A 85 8.12 0.58 -2.95
N GLY A 86 9.07 1.52 -2.96
CA GLY A 86 9.45 2.20 -4.19
C GLY A 86 10.45 3.34 -3.99
N PRO A 87 10.80 4.04 -5.09
CA PRO A 87 11.65 5.22 -5.01
C PRO A 87 10.93 6.35 -4.26
N GLY A 88 11.70 7.33 -3.80
CA GLY A 88 11.15 8.50 -3.14
C GLY A 88 11.96 9.77 -3.44
N PRO A 89 11.94 10.77 -2.55
CA PRO A 89 12.48 12.10 -2.84
C PRO A 89 14.01 12.11 -2.98
N LYS A 90 14.71 11.15 -2.34
CA LYS A 90 16.17 11.00 -2.52
C LYS A 90 16.46 9.96 -3.59
N ALA A 91 17.18 10.38 -4.63
CA ALA A 91 17.63 9.48 -5.70
C ALA A 91 18.43 8.30 -5.15
N GLY A 92 18.22 7.11 -5.72
CA GLY A 92 18.91 5.88 -5.31
C GLY A 92 18.50 5.33 -3.94
N LYS A 93 17.49 5.89 -3.28
CA LYS A 93 16.94 5.37 -2.02
C LYS A 93 15.57 4.72 -2.24
N SER A 94 15.37 3.61 -1.53
CA SER A 94 14.08 2.93 -1.42
C SER A 94 13.35 3.39 -0.17
N TYR A 95 12.03 3.37 -0.24
CA TYR A 95 11.13 3.77 0.81
C TYR A 95 10.01 2.76 0.96
N VAL A 96 9.54 2.61 2.20
CA VAL A 96 8.32 1.92 2.57
C VAL A 96 7.23 2.97 2.77
N TYR A 97 6.09 2.74 2.13
CA TYR A 97 4.92 3.62 2.15
C TYR A 97 3.77 2.86 2.79
N VAL A 98 3.26 3.39 3.89
CA VAL A 98 2.13 2.84 4.65
C VAL A 98 0.94 3.78 4.42
N ALA A 99 -0.15 3.25 3.86
CA ALA A 99 -1.27 4.04 3.37
C ALA A 99 -2.43 4.06 4.36
N ASN A 100 -2.62 5.20 5.04
CA ASN A 100 -3.77 5.46 5.91
C ASN A 100 -4.88 6.13 5.09
N ILE A 101 -5.55 5.29 4.30
CA ILE A 101 -6.44 5.71 3.21
C ILE A 101 -7.87 5.16 3.32
N GLY A 102 -8.12 4.26 4.28
CA GLY A 102 -9.45 3.74 4.57
C GLY A 102 -10.36 4.85 5.07
N ASP A 103 -11.62 4.81 4.65
CA ASP A 103 -12.64 5.76 5.08
C ASP A 103 -14.03 5.18 4.86
N ASN A 104 -14.36 4.14 5.62
CA ASN A 104 -15.62 3.41 5.51
C ASN A 104 -16.86 4.32 5.59
N LYS A 105 -16.78 5.46 6.29
CA LYS A 105 -17.85 6.47 6.40
C LYS A 105 -17.79 7.55 5.31
N SER A 106 -16.67 7.65 4.60
CA SER A 106 -16.41 8.68 3.60
C SER A 106 -16.60 10.09 4.18
N ASP A 107 -16.02 10.33 5.36
CA ASP A 107 -16.10 11.59 6.11
C ASP A 107 -14.74 12.22 6.46
N ARG A 108 -13.62 11.62 6.05
CA ARG A 108 -12.28 12.15 6.31
C ARG A 108 -11.91 13.26 5.31
N ASP A 109 -11.63 14.46 5.82
CA ASP A 109 -11.16 15.59 5.01
C ASP A 109 -9.82 15.33 4.32
N PHE A 110 -8.97 14.51 4.95
CA PHE A 110 -7.64 14.15 4.47
C PHE A 110 -7.33 12.69 4.79
N ILE A 111 -6.61 12.06 3.86
CA ILE A 111 -5.91 10.80 4.07
C ILE A 111 -4.41 11.08 4.14
N CYS A 112 -3.61 10.12 4.63
CA CYS A 112 -2.18 10.32 4.68
C CYS A 112 -1.37 9.08 4.34
N ILE A 113 -0.16 9.32 3.85
CA ILE A 113 0.82 8.28 3.56
C ILE A 113 2.02 8.50 4.47
N TYR A 114 2.36 7.48 5.27
CA TYR A 114 3.59 7.46 6.04
C TYR A 114 4.71 6.91 5.16
N ARG A 115 5.73 7.74 4.91
CA ARG A 115 6.91 7.37 4.13
C ARG A 115 8.10 7.20 5.05
N VAL A 116 8.63 5.99 5.10
CA VAL A 116 9.80 5.60 5.88
C VAL A 116 10.92 5.18 4.92
N GLN A 117 12.14 5.68 5.12
CA GLN A 117 13.27 5.23 4.28
C GLN A 117 13.59 3.77 4.62
N ASP A 118 13.69 2.92 3.60
CA ASP A 118 14.10 1.53 3.78
C ASP A 118 15.55 1.45 4.29
N SER A 119 15.85 0.43 5.09
CA SER A 119 17.12 0.25 5.78
C SER A 119 17.49 -1.24 5.91
N PRO A 120 18.79 -1.59 5.79
CA PRO A 120 19.30 -2.92 6.15
C PRO A 120 18.99 -3.34 7.59
N ALA A 121 18.78 -2.37 8.50
CA ALA A 121 18.38 -2.62 9.87
C ALA A 121 17.03 -3.36 9.97
N PHE A 122 16.13 -3.15 9.01
CA PHE A 122 14.80 -3.79 9.01
C PHE A 122 14.89 -5.32 8.82
N ALA A 123 15.99 -5.83 8.25
CA ALA A 123 16.22 -7.27 8.09
C ALA A 123 16.96 -7.91 9.28
N THR A 124 17.67 -7.11 10.08
CA THR A 124 18.69 -7.61 11.02
C THR A 124 18.40 -7.28 12.48
N GLN A 125 17.67 -6.20 12.76
CA GLN A 125 17.35 -5.76 14.11
C GLN A 125 15.91 -6.11 14.47
N LYS A 126 15.69 -6.67 15.67
CA LYS A 126 14.36 -7.12 16.12
C LYS A 126 13.34 -5.98 16.25
N THR A 127 13.80 -4.79 16.64
CA THR A 127 12.99 -3.59 16.80
C THR A 127 13.76 -2.42 16.20
N VAL A 128 13.08 -1.58 15.42
CA VAL A 128 13.65 -0.37 14.85
C VAL A 128 12.68 0.78 15.05
N ASP A 129 13.17 1.89 15.61
CA ASP A 129 12.46 3.15 15.62
C ASP A 129 12.86 3.96 14.38
N ALA A 130 11.92 4.12 13.47
CA ALA A 130 12.12 4.83 12.22
C ALA A 130 11.38 6.17 12.23
N LYS A 131 11.96 7.17 11.57
CA LYS A 131 11.29 8.45 11.34
C LYS A 131 10.43 8.36 10.08
N ALA A 132 9.13 8.65 10.21
CA ALA A 132 8.26 8.82 9.05
C ALA A 132 8.22 10.30 8.61
N SER A 133 8.16 10.50 7.30
CA SER A 133 7.58 11.71 6.71
C SER A 133 6.12 11.45 6.43
N VAL A 134 5.25 12.44 6.64
CA VAL A 134 3.82 12.30 6.35
C VAL A 134 3.41 13.21 5.21
N ILE A 135 2.74 12.58 4.25
CA ILE A 135 2.20 13.25 3.07
C ILE A 135 0.69 13.25 3.25
N TYR A 136 0.11 14.44 3.39
CA TYR A 136 -1.34 14.59 3.47
C TYR A 136 -1.91 14.72 2.06
N LEU A 137 -2.97 13.96 1.78
CA LEU A 137 -3.63 13.95 0.50
C LEU A 137 -5.10 14.31 0.69
N LYS A 138 -5.62 15.13 -0.22
CA LYS A 138 -7.05 15.49 -0.27
C LYS A 138 -7.65 15.03 -1.59
N TYR A 139 -8.81 14.36 -1.53
CA TYR A 139 -9.58 14.09 -2.73
C TYR A 139 -10.09 15.41 -3.34
N PRO A 140 -10.00 15.60 -4.67
CA PRO A 140 -10.44 16.83 -5.33
C PRO A 140 -11.97 16.99 -5.36
N ASP A 141 -12.71 15.93 -5.04
CA ASP A 141 -14.18 15.92 -5.04
C ASP A 141 -14.76 15.76 -3.63
N ARG A 142 -14.99 14.52 -3.18
CA ARG A 142 -15.52 14.21 -1.84
C ARG A 142 -14.67 13.11 -1.21
N PRO A 143 -14.67 12.96 0.11
CA PRO A 143 -13.99 11.84 0.75
C PRO A 143 -14.41 10.49 0.16
N LYS A 144 -13.46 9.56 0.12
CA LYS A 144 -13.61 8.22 -0.46
C LYS A 144 -12.95 7.19 0.44
N ASP A 145 -13.63 6.06 0.56
CA ASP A 145 -13.06 4.80 1.01
C ASP A 145 -12.14 4.19 -0.07
N ALA A 146 -10.88 3.91 0.28
CA ALA A 146 -9.89 3.33 -0.62
C ALA A 146 -9.04 2.30 0.13
N GLU A 147 -8.72 1.19 -0.54
CA GLU A 147 -7.93 0.10 0.05
C GLU A 147 -6.70 -0.28 -0.77
N ALA A 148 -6.54 0.26 -1.97
CA ALA A 148 -5.42 -0.08 -2.84
C ALA A 148 -4.48 1.10 -3.01
N PHE A 149 -3.22 0.87 -2.63
CA PHE A 149 -2.14 1.85 -2.76
C PHE A 149 -0.98 1.27 -3.56
N MET A 150 -0.45 2.03 -4.51
CA MET A 150 0.68 1.59 -5.33
C MET A 150 1.68 2.72 -5.53
N VAL A 151 2.94 2.37 -5.75
CA VAL A 151 4.01 3.31 -6.10
C VAL A 151 4.53 2.95 -7.47
N ASP A 152 4.47 3.91 -8.39
CA ASP A 152 5.01 3.78 -9.73
C ASP A 152 6.47 4.26 -9.77
N PRO A 153 7.43 3.36 -10.04
CA PRO A 153 8.84 3.72 -10.08
C PRO A 153 9.24 4.47 -11.36
N VAL A 154 8.43 4.45 -12.41
CA VAL A 154 8.71 5.09 -13.71
C VAL A 154 8.18 6.52 -13.70
N ASP A 155 6.87 6.69 -13.50
CA ASP A 155 6.23 8.01 -13.53
C ASP A 155 6.42 8.80 -12.23
N LYS A 156 6.99 8.16 -11.20
CA LYS A 156 7.19 8.73 -9.86
C LYS A 156 5.89 9.21 -9.22
N LEU A 157 4.83 8.42 -9.36
CA LEU A 157 3.50 8.69 -8.81
C LEU A 157 3.13 7.68 -7.73
N MET A 158 2.40 8.16 -6.72
CA MET A 158 1.55 7.33 -5.88
C MET A 158 0.21 7.18 -6.58
N TYR A 159 -0.33 5.96 -6.57
CA TYR A 159 -1.66 5.63 -7.06
C TYR A 159 -2.54 5.18 -5.90
N ILE A 160 -3.78 5.66 -5.87
CA ILE A 160 -4.81 5.27 -4.92
C ILE A 160 -6.05 4.86 -5.71
N VAL A 161 -6.60 3.69 -5.39
CA VAL A 161 -7.82 3.17 -6.03
C VAL A 161 -8.90 2.98 -4.97
N THR A 162 -10.06 3.59 -5.21
CA THR A 162 -11.20 3.50 -4.29
C THR A 162 -11.71 2.06 -4.17
N LYS A 163 -12.13 1.63 -2.99
CA LYS A 163 -12.57 0.26 -2.71
C LYS A 163 -13.89 -0.10 -3.40
N ARG A 164 -14.88 0.76 -3.16
CA ARG A 164 -16.30 0.51 -3.46
C ARG A 164 -16.70 1.22 -4.75
N MET A 165 -17.92 0.92 -5.23
CA MET A 165 -18.57 1.34 -6.48
C MET A 165 -18.51 0.30 -7.61
N ASP A 166 -19.41 0.44 -8.59
CA ASP A 166 -19.40 -0.43 -9.77
C ASP A 166 -18.22 -0.16 -10.69
N SER A 167 -17.84 1.11 -10.81
CA SER A 167 -16.56 1.54 -11.35
C SER A 167 -15.78 2.29 -10.27
N VAL A 168 -14.64 1.75 -9.88
CA VAL A 168 -13.70 2.37 -8.95
C VAL A 168 -12.96 3.52 -9.63
N THR A 169 -12.48 4.48 -8.85
CA THR A 169 -11.76 5.67 -9.35
C THR A 169 -10.29 5.57 -9.00
N VAL A 170 -9.44 5.91 -9.96
CA VAL A 170 -7.98 5.98 -9.79
C VAL A 170 -7.58 7.44 -9.56
N TYR A 171 -6.83 7.67 -8.49
CA TYR A 171 -6.25 8.96 -8.12
C TYR A 171 -4.74 8.86 -8.06
N THR A 172 -4.04 9.98 -8.29
CA THR A 172 -2.58 10.04 -8.17
C THR A 172 -2.10 11.28 -7.44
N ALA A 173 -0.95 11.16 -6.78
CA ALA A 173 -0.14 12.28 -6.29
C ALA A 173 1.34 12.01 -6.59
N PRO A 174 2.18 13.05 -6.76
CA PRO A 174 3.59 12.84 -7.06
C PRO A 174 4.37 12.35 -5.83
N LEU A 175 5.37 11.48 -6.03
CA LEU A 175 6.20 10.96 -4.93
C LEU A 175 7.06 12.04 -4.27
N ASN A 176 7.30 13.17 -4.93
CA ASN A 176 8.02 14.30 -4.34
C ASN A 176 7.12 15.25 -3.53
N ALA A 177 5.84 14.89 -3.30
CA ALA A 177 4.95 15.64 -2.43
C ALA A 177 5.62 15.95 -1.07
N SER A 178 5.53 17.21 -0.68
CA SER A 178 6.18 17.75 0.52
C SER A 178 5.64 17.10 1.78
N ALA A 179 6.54 16.81 2.72
CA ALA A 179 6.15 16.37 4.05
C ALA A 179 5.49 17.55 4.79
N ASN A 180 4.34 17.30 5.42
CA ASN A 180 3.53 18.28 6.17
C ASN A 180 2.81 19.36 5.35
N ASP A 181 2.67 19.18 4.04
CA ASP A 181 1.75 19.95 3.20
C ASP A 181 0.62 19.05 2.70
N THR A 182 -0.51 19.66 2.31
CA THR A 182 -1.62 18.96 1.69
C THR A 182 -1.47 18.99 0.17
N THR A 183 -1.37 17.81 -0.43
CA THR A 183 -1.44 17.66 -1.89
C THR A 183 -2.85 17.26 -2.32
N ILE A 184 -3.43 17.99 -3.26
CA ILE A 184 -4.70 17.60 -3.89
C ILE A 184 -4.43 16.47 -4.88
N LEU A 185 -5.15 15.37 -4.73
CA LEU A 185 -5.08 14.24 -5.63
C LEU A 185 -5.56 14.60 -7.03
N THR A 186 -4.87 14.09 -8.05
CA THR A 186 -5.36 14.16 -9.44
C THR A 186 -6.25 12.96 -9.73
N LYS A 187 -7.52 13.20 -10.07
CA LYS A 187 -8.44 12.16 -10.55
C LYS A 187 -8.05 11.76 -11.97
N ARG A 188 -7.73 10.49 -12.20
CA ARG A 188 -7.24 10.00 -13.50
C ARG A 188 -8.34 9.38 -14.34
N CYS A 189 -8.82 8.21 -13.94
CA CYS A 189 -9.78 7.44 -14.70
C CYS A 189 -10.69 6.63 -13.77
N ARG A 190 -11.64 5.90 -14.38
CA ARG A 190 -12.46 4.92 -13.68
C ARG A 190 -12.24 3.56 -14.30
N LEU A 191 -12.17 2.54 -13.47
CA LEU A 191 -12.03 1.15 -13.87
C LEU A 191 -13.30 0.39 -13.49
N PHE A 192 -13.88 -0.33 -14.44
CA PHE A 192 -15.04 -1.17 -14.18
C PHE A 192 -14.59 -2.62 -14.03
N PHE A 193 -14.96 -3.23 -12.90
CA PHE A 193 -14.74 -4.65 -12.64
C PHE A 193 -16.09 -5.37 -12.66
N PRO A 194 -16.32 -6.33 -13.58
CA PRO A 194 -17.52 -7.14 -13.53
C PRO A 194 -17.50 -8.05 -12.30
N GLY A 195 -18.68 -8.35 -11.74
CA GLY A 195 -18.80 -9.26 -10.60
C GLY A 195 -19.89 -8.85 -9.62
N ILE A 196 -19.97 -9.57 -8.50
CA ILE A 196 -20.97 -9.41 -7.46
C ILE A 196 -20.33 -8.70 -6.27
N LYS A 197 -21.02 -7.73 -5.66
CA LYS A 197 -20.55 -7.09 -4.41
C LYS A 197 -20.78 -8.07 -3.24
N PRO A 198 -19.85 -8.23 -2.28
CA PRO A 198 -18.61 -7.47 -2.13
C PRO A 198 -17.41 -8.05 -2.91
N PHE A 199 -17.51 -9.24 -3.51
CA PHE A 199 -16.40 -9.95 -4.18
C PHE A 199 -15.67 -9.14 -5.27
N LYS A 200 -16.36 -8.18 -5.91
CA LYS A 200 -15.74 -7.27 -6.89
C LYS A 200 -15.04 -6.04 -6.33
N TRP A 201 -15.10 -5.79 -5.02
CA TRP A 201 -14.46 -4.60 -4.43
C TRP A 201 -12.95 -4.76 -4.42
N ILE A 202 -12.25 -3.65 -4.67
CA ILE A 202 -10.79 -3.61 -4.75
C ILE A 202 -10.21 -3.46 -3.36
N THR A 203 -9.27 -4.33 -3.01
CA THR A 203 -8.72 -4.46 -1.65
C THR A 203 -7.21 -4.26 -1.55
N SER A 204 -6.49 -4.24 -2.68
CA SER A 204 -5.05 -3.93 -2.72
C SER A 204 -4.57 -3.75 -4.16
N GLY A 205 -3.39 -3.18 -4.35
CA GLY A 205 -2.71 -3.14 -5.65
C GLY A 205 -1.19 -3.21 -5.52
N SER A 206 -0.52 -3.52 -6.63
CA SER A 206 0.94 -3.42 -6.70
C SER A 206 1.41 -3.10 -8.11
N ILE A 207 2.52 -2.35 -8.21
CA ILE A 207 3.24 -2.10 -9.45
C ILE A 207 4.61 -2.77 -9.34
N SER A 208 5.02 -3.51 -10.38
CA SER A 208 6.32 -4.18 -10.38
C SER A 208 7.46 -3.16 -10.30
N HIS A 209 8.62 -3.59 -9.77
CA HIS A 209 9.77 -2.70 -9.58
C HIS A 209 10.29 -2.05 -10.88
N ASP A 210 10.05 -2.70 -12.02
CA ASP A 210 10.37 -2.20 -13.36
C ASP A 210 9.21 -1.43 -14.04
N GLY A 211 8.08 -1.25 -13.34
CA GLY A 211 6.89 -0.54 -13.82
C GLY A 211 6.11 -1.27 -14.92
N ARG A 212 6.48 -2.49 -15.31
CA ARG A 212 5.86 -3.19 -16.45
C ARG A 212 4.52 -3.83 -16.15
N TYR A 213 4.25 -4.12 -14.88
CA TYR A 213 3.05 -4.84 -14.47
C TYR A 213 2.34 -4.08 -13.38
N VAL A 214 1.00 -4.03 -13.49
CA VAL A 214 0.10 -3.55 -12.46
C VAL A 214 -0.82 -4.70 -12.08
N LEU A 215 -0.93 -4.99 -10.80
CA LEU A 215 -1.88 -5.94 -10.25
C LEU A 215 -2.87 -5.19 -9.36
N LEU A 216 -4.15 -5.48 -9.53
CA LEU A 216 -5.20 -5.08 -8.59
C LEU A 216 -5.85 -6.35 -8.05
N LYS A 217 -6.09 -6.36 -6.75
CA LYS A 217 -6.70 -7.47 -6.02
C LYS A 217 -8.14 -7.08 -5.65
N SER A 218 -9.06 -8.01 -5.84
CA SER A 218 -10.40 -7.97 -5.26
C SER A 218 -10.56 -9.04 -4.17
N TYR A 219 -11.72 -9.06 -3.52
CA TYR A 219 -12.14 -10.20 -2.68
C TYR A 219 -12.34 -11.49 -3.51
#